data_AF-A0A7U9PWS9-F1
#
_entry.id   AF-A0A7U9PWS9-F1
#
_cell.length_a   1.000
_cell.length_b   1.000
_cell.length_c   1.000
_cell.angle_alpha   90.00
_cell.angle_beta   90.00
_cell.angle_gamma   90.00
#
_symmetry.space_group_name_H-M   'P 1'
#
loop_
_entity.id
_entity.type
_entity.pdbx_description
1 polymer ?
#
loop_
_entity_poly.entity_id
_entity_poly.type
_entity_poly.pdbx_seq_one_letter_code
_entity_poly.pdbx_strand_id
1 'polypeptide(L)'
;MSIDDSGADAPDDLEILLVHLADNGYADQVGSWMSPDVTNLPITGKQLLGALTEDALADAASEAGLSVQEYADYLAEELPALVDGLSPHGELPEEEHDADALWAFAGATGGA
;
A
#
# COMPACT_ATOMS: atom_id res chain seq x y z
N MET A 1 29.83 -2.55 3.69
CA MET A 1 29.62 -2.03 5.05
C MET A 1 28.22 -1.46 5.06
N SER A 2 27.33 -2.10 5.83
CA SER A 2 25.89 -1.88 6.01
C SER A 2 25.07 -1.45 4.79
N ILE A 3 24.63 -2.46 4.03
CA ILE A 3 23.27 -2.46 3.49
C ILE A 3 22.44 -3.02 4.65
N ASP A 4 22.10 -2.12 5.58
CA ASP A 4 21.26 -2.38 6.74
C ASP A 4 20.23 -1.25 6.75
N ASP A 5 19.25 -1.40 5.86
CA ASP A 5 17.99 -0.66 5.79
C ASP A 5 17.05 -1.53 4.95
N SER A 6 16.67 -2.68 5.52
CA SER A 6 15.57 -3.47 4.99
C SER A 6 14.43 -3.28 5.97
N GLY A 7 13.97 -2.02 6.05
CA GLY A 7 12.61 -1.74 6.45
C GLY A 7 11.71 -2.54 5.52
N ALA A 8 10.75 -3.25 6.09
CA ALA A 8 9.65 -3.78 5.30
C ALA A 8 9.08 -2.60 4.49
N ASP A 9 9.07 -2.75 3.17
CA ASP A 9 8.55 -1.77 2.24
C ASP A 9 7.03 -1.75 2.33
N ALA A 10 6.54 -1.20 3.44
CA ALA A 10 5.13 -1.07 3.75
C ALA A 10 4.33 -0.31 2.66
N PRO A 11 4.90 0.63 1.87
CA PRO A 11 4.19 1.18 0.71
C PRO A 11 4.09 0.19 -0.46
N ASP A 12 5.17 -0.44 -0.94
CA ASP A 12 5.13 -1.36 -2.10
C ASP A 12 4.19 -2.56 -1.88
N ASP A 13 4.27 -3.19 -0.71
CA ASP A 13 3.41 -4.35 -0.38
C ASP A 13 1.92 -3.96 -0.35
N LEU A 14 1.62 -2.74 0.11
CA LEU A 14 0.25 -2.21 0.11
C LEU A 14 -0.22 -1.91 -1.32
N GLU A 15 0.64 -1.31 -2.17
CA GLU A 15 0.30 -1.04 -3.58
C GLU A 15 -0.08 -2.34 -4.31
N ILE A 16 0.75 -3.37 -4.13
CA ILE A 16 0.53 -4.69 -4.74
C ILE A 16 -0.80 -5.29 -4.28
N LEU A 17 -1.14 -5.17 -3.00
CA LEU A 17 -2.41 -5.63 -2.46
C LEU A 17 -3.59 -4.87 -3.06
N LEU A 18 -3.48 -3.54 -3.21
CA LEU A 18 -4.52 -2.69 -3.80
C LEU A 18 -4.75 -3.01 -5.28
N VAL A 19 -3.66 -3.22 -6.04
CA VAL A 19 -3.71 -3.68 -7.43
C VAL A 19 -4.43 -5.03 -7.52
N HIS A 20 -4.13 -5.96 -6.61
CA HIS A 20 -4.78 -7.26 -6.60
C HIS A 20 -6.28 -7.16 -6.29
N LEU A 21 -6.68 -6.34 -5.32
CA LEU A 21 -8.10 -6.06 -5.04
C LEU A 21 -8.80 -5.47 -6.26
N ALA A 22 -8.17 -4.50 -6.92
CA ALA A 22 -8.71 -3.86 -8.10
C ALA A 22 -8.93 -4.87 -9.25
N ASP A 23 -7.95 -5.74 -9.51
CA ASP A 23 -8.03 -6.81 -10.53
C ASP A 23 -9.16 -7.81 -10.23
N ASN A 24 -9.42 -8.07 -8.96
CA ASN A 24 -10.50 -8.96 -8.50
C ASN A 24 -11.89 -8.28 -8.44
N GLY A 25 -12.03 -7.07 -8.99
CA GLY A 25 -13.31 -6.38 -9.13
C GLY A 25 -13.65 -5.41 -7.99
N TYR A 26 -12.69 -5.06 -7.14
CA TYR A 26 -12.83 -4.08 -6.07
C TYR A 26 -12.20 -2.72 -6.41
N ALA A 27 -12.00 -2.45 -7.70
CA ALA A 27 -11.35 -1.22 -8.17
C ALA A 27 -12.09 0.06 -7.72
N ASP A 28 -13.42 0.03 -7.69
CA ASP A 28 -14.24 1.15 -7.18
C ASP A 28 -13.99 1.41 -5.68
N GLN A 29 -13.89 0.36 -4.87
CA GLN A 29 -13.56 0.51 -3.44
C GLN A 29 -12.15 1.04 -3.25
N VAL A 30 -11.18 0.45 -3.94
CA VAL A 30 -9.77 0.87 -3.89
C VAL A 30 -9.60 2.33 -4.30
N GLY A 31 -10.21 2.73 -5.43
CA GLY A 31 -10.17 4.11 -5.91
C GLY A 31 -10.86 5.10 -4.95
N SER A 32 -11.89 4.66 -4.23
CA SER A 32 -12.52 5.48 -3.19
C SER A 32 -11.60 5.74 -2.00
N TRP A 33 -10.73 4.80 -1.62
CA TRP A 33 -9.81 4.97 -0.50
C TRP A 33 -8.61 5.84 -0.84
N MET A 34 -8.19 5.81 -2.11
CA MET A 34 -7.13 6.70 -2.61
C MET A 34 -7.63 8.12 -2.85
N SER A 35 -8.94 8.33 -2.93
CA SER A 35 -9.52 9.63 -3.26
C SER A 35 -9.90 10.40 -1.98
N PRO A 36 -9.18 11.49 -1.63
CA PRO A 36 -9.50 12.27 -0.43
C PRO A 36 -10.86 12.97 -0.51
N ASP A 37 -11.42 13.12 -1.71
CA ASP A 37 -12.72 13.75 -1.97
C ASP A 37 -13.91 12.77 -1.91
N VAL A 38 -13.65 11.46 -1.80
CA VAL A 38 -14.67 10.40 -1.84
C VAL A 38 -14.75 9.70 -0.48
N THR A 39 -15.95 9.34 -0.04
CA THR A 39 -16.10 8.57 1.20
C THR A 39 -15.68 7.12 0.99
N ASN A 40 -14.71 6.66 1.78
CA ASN A 40 -14.22 5.29 1.78
C ASN A 40 -15.36 4.25 1.74
N LEU A 41 -15.44 3.53 0.62
CA LEU A 41 -16.40 2.46 0.47
C LEU A 41 -16.07 1.30 1.41
N PRO A 42 -17.05 0.75 2.14
CA PRO A 42 -16.80 -0.36 3.03
C PRO A 42 -16.50 -1.63 2.23
N ILE A 43 -15.58 -2.44 2.75
CA ILE A 43 -15.32 -3.81 2.31
C ILE A 43 -15.56 -4.78 3.48
N THR A 44 -15.75 -6.06 3.19
CA THR A 44 -15.98 -7.10 4.21
C THR A 44 -14.90 -8.16 4.14
N GLY A 45 -14.63 -8.89 5.23
CA GLY A 45 -13.64 -9.96 5.21
C GLY A 45 -13.94 -11.02 4.16
N LYS A 46 -15.22 -11.31 3.90
CA LYS A 46 -15.65 -12.21 2.80
C LYS A 46 -15.29 -11.69 1.41
N GLN A 47 -15.37 -10.38 1.20
CA GLN A 47 -14.98 -9.77 -0.06
C GLN A 47 -13.47 -9.83 -0.24
N LEU A 48 -12.70 -9.57 0.83
CA LEU A 48 -11.25 -9.74 0.83
C LEU A 48 -10.85 -11.19 0.57
N LEU A 49 -11.48 -12.17 1.21
CA LEU A 49 -11.23 -13.60 0.96
C LEU A 49 -11.54 -14.03 -0.49
N GLY A 50 -12.47 -13.34 -1.15
CA GLY A 50 -12.79 -13.59 -2.56
C GLY A 50 -11.86 -12.87 -3.53
N ALA A 51 -11.16 -11.83 -3.06
CA ALA A 51 -10.25 -11.02 -3.87
C ALA A 51 -8.79 -11.44 -3.71
N LEU A 52 -8.38 -11.74 -2.48
CA LEU A 52 -7.05 -12.14 -2.11
C LEU A 52 -6.99 -13.66 -2.07
N THR A 53 -5.86 -14.23 -2.46
CA THR A 53 -5.63 -15.67 -2.31
C THR A 53 -5.69 -16.07 -0.83
N GLU A 54 -6.44 -17.12 -0.51
CA GLU A 54 -6.53 -17.66 0.86
C GLU A 54 -5.15 -17.93 1.48
N ASP A 55 -4.16 -18.35 0.69
CA ASP A 55 -2.78 -18.58 1.13
C ASP A 55 -2.15 -17.32 1.75
N ALA A 56 -2.26 -16.17 1.08
CA ALA A 56 -1.69 -14.90 1.54
C ALA A 56 -2.34 -14.43 2.85
N LEU A 57 -3.66 -14.58 2.97
CA LEU A 57 -4.38 -14.26 4.20
C LEU A 57 -4.10 -15.29 5.31
N ALA A 58 -3.87 -16.56 4.97
CA ALA A 58 -3.66 -17.63 5.94
C ALA A 58 -2.30 -17.52 6.64
N ASP A 59 -1.23 -17.19 5.92
CA ASP A 59 0.09 -16.93 6.52
C ASP A 59 0.01 -15.77 7.52
N ALA A 60 -0.54 -14.63 7.09
CA ALA A 60 -0.67 -13.44 7.92
C ALA A 60 -1.62 -13.64 9.13
N ALA A 61 -2.75 -14.34 8.93
CA ALA A 61 -3.67 -14.69 10.01
C ALA A 61 -3.00 -15.62 11.03
N SER A 62 -2.20 -16.59 10.56
CA SER A 62 -1.47 -17.51 11.43
C SER A 62 -0.42 -16.79 12.27
N GLU A 63 0.26 -15.79 11.73
CA GLU A 63 1.17 -14.92 12.49
C GLU A 63 0.42 -14.06 13.53
N ALA A 64 -0.76 -13.56 13.18
CA ALA A 64 -1.62 -12.82 14.10
C ALA A 64 -2.29 -13.70 15.17
N GLY A 65 -2.25 -15.03 15.01
CA GLY A 65 -2.97 -15.98 15.87
C GLY A 65 -4.50 -15.92 15.72
N LEU A 66 -4.96 -15.45 14.56
CA LEU A 66 -6.38 -15.32 14.20
C LEU A 66 -6.77 -16.36 13.15
N SER A 67 -8.07 -16.65 13.01
CA SER A 67 -8.53 -17.37 11.83
C SER A 67 -8.46 -16.48 10.59
N VAL A 68 -8.31 -17.08 9.41
CA VAL A 68 -8.26 -16.34 8.12
C VAL A 68 -9.45 -15.40 7.97
N GLN A 69 -10.64 -15.83 8.41
CA GLN A 69 -11.84 -14.99 8.36
C GLN A 69 -11.78 -13.83 9.36
N GLU A 70 -11.36 -14.05 10.60
CA GLU A 70 -11.20 -12.98 11.60
C GLU A 70 -10.14 -11.96 11.17
N TYR A 71 -9.03 -12.43 10.60
CA TYR A 71 -7.99 -11.55 10.07
C TYR A 71 -8.46 -10.75 8.86
N ALA A 72 -9.20 -11.39 7.95
CA ALA A 72 -9.80 -10.69 6.82
C ALA A 72 -10.86 -9.68 7.27
N ASP A 73 -11.70 -9.99 8.25
CA ASP A 73 -12.67 -9.02 8.80
C ASP A 73 -11.94 -7.84 9.46
N TYR A 74 -10.88 -8.10 10.24
CA TYR A 74 -10.04 -7.05 10.83
C TYR A 74 -9.41 -6.14 9.75
N LEU A 75 -8.81 -6.74 8.72
CA LEU A 75 -8.24 -6.00 7.61
C LEU A 75 -9.31 -5.18 6.88
N ALA A 76 -10.51 -5.72 6.69
CA ALA A 76 -11.59 -5.03 5.99
C ALA A 76 -12.06 -3.75 6.72
N GLU A 77 -11.95 -3.73 8.05
CA GLU A 77 -12.26 -2.55 8.87
C GLU A 77 -11.16 -1.49 8.82
N GLU A 78 -9.89 -1.92 8.83
CA GLU A 78 -8.74 -1.02 8.94
C GLU A 78 -8.15 -0.55 7.60
N LEU A 79 -8.17 -1.40 6.56
CA LEU A 79 -7.60 -1.11 5.23
C LEU A 79 -8.09 0.22 4.64
N PRO A 80 -9.40 0.52 4.61
CA PRO A 80 -9.89 1.75 4.00
C PRO A 80 -9.29 3.00 4.64
N ALA A 81 -9.14 3.01 5.97
CA ALA A 81 -8.58 4.14 6.71
C ALA A 81 -7.06 4.22 6.57
N LEU A 82 -6.38 3.08 6.49
CA LEU A 82 -4.93 3.01 6.29
C LEU A 82 -4.55 3.57 4.91
N VAL A 83 -5.27 3.15 3.86
CA VAL A 83 -5.02 3.59 2.47
C VAL A 83 -5.30 5.09 2.32
N ASP A 84 -6.39 5.60 2.90
CA ASP A 84 -6.72 7.02 2.92
C ASP A 84 -5.61 7.86 3.58
N GLY A 85 -5.10 7.42 4.73
CA GLY A 85 -4.01 8.11 5.43
C GLY A 85 -2.67 8.07 4.68
N LEU A 86 -2.44 7.03 3.88
CA LEU A 86 -1.22 6.84 3.07
C LEU A 86 -1.31 7.40 1.65
N SER A 87 -2.48 7.88 1.23
CA SER A 87 -2.71 8.52 -0.07
C SER A 87 -2.87 10.04 0.03
N PRO A 88 -1.97 10.79 0.72
CA PRO A 88 -2.17 12.21 1.00
C PRO A 88 -2.23 13.09 -0.26
N HIS A 89 -1.79 12.59 -1.41
CA HIS A 89 -1.83 13.28 -2.69
C HIS A 89 -2.77 12.64 -3.73
N GLY A 90 -3.52 11.59 -3.38
CA GLY A 90 -4.30 10.82 -4.35
C GLY A 90 -3.48 9.82 -5.18
N GLU A 91 -2.17 9.78 -4.93
CA GLU A 91 -1.20 8.79 -5.42
C GLU A 91 -0.36 8.36 -4.21
N LEU A 92 -0.06 7.07 -4.10
CA LEU A 92 0.88 6.55 -3.12
C LEU A 92 2.24 7.20 -3.41
N PRO A 93 3.02 7.59 -2.39
CA PRO A 93 4.30 8.23 -2.62
C PRO A 93 5.23 7.23 -3.32
N GLU A 94 5.24 7.25 -4.65
CA GLU A 94 6.34 6.68 -5.42
C GLU A 94 7.59 7.33 -4.85
N GLU A 95 8.50 6.54 -4.27
CA GLU A 95 9.74 7.05 -3.72
C GLU A 95 10.42 7.91 -4.78
N GLU A 96 10.27 9.22 -4.60
CA GLU A 96 10.88 10.25 -5.40
C GLU A 96 12.37 10.16 -5.14
N HIS A 97 12.99 9.29 -5.93
CA HIS A 97 14.41 9.05 -5.97
C HIS A 97 15.03 10.39 -6.41
N ASP A 98 15.33 11.22 -5.42
CA ASP A 98 15.96 12.54 -5.46
C ASP A 98 17.39 12.50 -6.06
N ALA A 99 17.74 11.44 -6.79
CA ALA A 99 18.98 11.26 -7.52
C ALA A 99 19.24 12.33 -8.59
N ASP A 100 18.23 13.15 -8.93
CA ASP A 100 18.37 14.25 -9.87
C ASP A 100 18.88 15.56 -9.22
N ALA A 101 18.73 15.74 -7.91
CA ALA A 101 19.14 16.98 -7.23
C ALA A 101 20.67 17.09 -7.00
N LEU A 102 21.39 15.96 -7.05
CA LEU A 102 22.80 15.88 -6.66
C LEU A 102 23.77 16.24 -7.79
N TRP A 103 23.35 16.18 -9.06
CA TRP A 103 24.20 16.54 -10.20
C TRP A 103 24.12 18.04 -10.55
N ALA A 104 23.04 18.72 -10.15
CA ALA A 104 22.85 20.15 -10.39
C ALA A 104 23.91 21.04 -9.69
N PHE A 105 24.57 20.54 -8.64
CA PHE A 105 25.65 21.25 -7.95
C PHE A 105 27.07 20.91 -8.48
N ALA A 106 27.23 19.83 -9.23
CA ALA A 106 28.55 19.38 -9.70
C ALA A 106 29.07 20.16 -10.95
N GLY A 107 28.25 21.02 -11.56
CA GLY A 107 28.58 21.72 -12.81
C GLY A 107 29.04 23.19 -12.69
N ALA A 108 29.03 23.81 -11.50
CA ALA A 108 29.10 25.28 -11.39
C ALA A 108 30.42 25.89 -10.90
N THR A 109 31.52 25.13 -10.79
CA THR A 109 32.84 25.71 -10.45
C THR A 109 33.93 25.28 -11.42
N GLY A 110 33.86 25.81 -12.64
CA GLY A 110 34.92 25.67 -13.64
C GLY A 110 34.80 26.74 -14.72
N GLY A 111 35.36 27.93 -14.48
CA GLY A 111 35.46 28.94 -15.53
C GLY A 111 35.83 30.35 -15.05
N ALA A 112 37.09 30.71 -15.32
CA ALA A 112 37.74 32.03 -15.31
C ALA A 112 38.23 32.59 -13.97
#